data_AF-A0A345C0F5-F1
#
_entry.id   AF-A0A345C0F5-F1
#
_cell.length_a   1.000
_cell.length_b   1.000
_cell.length_c   1.000
_cell.angle_alpha   90.00
_cell.angle_beta   90.00
_cell.angle_gamma   90.00
#
_symmetry.space_group_name_H-M   'P 1'
#
loop_
_entity.id
_entity.type
_entity.pdbx_description
1 polymer ?
#
loop_
_entity_poly.entity_id
_entity_poly.type
_entity_poly.pdbx_seq_one_letter_code
_entity_poly.pdbx_strand_id
1 'polypeptide(L)'
;MDVKRAFFLILLLLFMTGCTALQNQGNSSGSEPQEFENTKEMVIDVLKTEDGKAALEEVLTDEDVQESVLMEQDFVQDTVQTTLTSEDGEQYFQQVMQQPDFQQNVAKSMQQENEAILKRLMKDPEYQQMMMEVLQDPEMQQEHVKLLKSKTFREEMQTAIEEAFDNPNFQQQLSDLMEEQQQQGGGESQEESSGSDDSQEDSSQEDSESSGSGDNGGGGG
;
A
#
# COMPACT_ATOMS: atom_id res chain seq x y z
N MET A 1 -84.10 58.02 22.70
CA MET A 1 -82.64 57.92 22.46
C MET A 1 -82.36 57.39 21.05
N ASP A 2 -83.22 57.76 20.09
CA ASP A 2 -83.36 56.98 18.85
C ASP A 2 -82.86 57.76 17.61
N VAL A 3 -82.80 59.09 17.72
CA VAL A 3 -82.27 59.96 16.65
C VAL A 3 -80.75 59.88 16.54
N LYS A 4 -80.03 59.78 17.67
CA LYS A 4 -78.56 59.63 17.69
C LYS A 4 -78.11 58.25 17.16
N ARG A 5 -78.93 57.21 17.39
CA ARG A 5 -78.67 55.84 16.89
C ARG A 5 -78.99 55.72 15.40
N ALA A 6 -80.05 56.37 14.93
CA ALA A 6 -80.38 56.44 13.50
C ALA A 6 -79.33 57.25 12.70
N PHE A 7 -78.82 58.35 13.27
CA PHE A 7 -77.75 59.14 12.65
C PHE A 7 -76.43 58.36 12.54
N PHE A 8 -76.10 57.56 13.55
CA PHE A 8 -74.90 56.71 13.54
C PHE A 8 -74.99 55.56 12.52
N LEU A 9 -76.19 54.98 12.32
CA LEU A 9 -76.44 53.94 11.32
C LEU A 9 -76.38 54.46 9.87
N ILE A 10 -76.85 55.68 9.63
CA ILE A 10 -76.77 56.33 8.31
C ILE A 10 -75.33 56.73 7.96
N LEU A 11 -74.55 57.19 8.95
CA LEU A 11 -73.13 57.50 8.78
C LEU A 11 -72.29 56.24 8.45
N LEU A 12 -72.62 55.11 9.07
CA LEU A 12 -71.94 53.82 8.86
C LEU A 12 -72.22 53.22 7.47
N LEU A 13 -73.43 53.42 6.95
CA LEU A 13 -73.82 53.01 5.58
C LEU A 13 -73.10 53.83 4.49
N LEU A 14 -72.79 55.10 4.77
CA LEU A 14 -72.08 56.00 3.85
C LEU A 14 -70.58 55.66 3.72
N PHE A 15 -69.96 55.13 4.79
CA PHE A 15 -68.56 54.71 4.79
C PHE A 15 -68.30 53.41 4.01
N MET A 16 -69.27 52.49 3.95
CA MET A 16 -69.11 51.21 3.24
C MET A 16 -69.16 51.36 1.70
N THR A 17 -69.83 52.38 1.17
CA THR A 17 -69.81 52.70 -0.27
C THR A 17 -68.56 53.49 -0.73
N GLY A 18 -67.67 53.87 0.19
CA GLY A 18 -66.45 54.63 -0.11
C GLY A 18 -65.25 53.77 -0.56
N CYS A 19 -65.25 52.46 -0.29
CA CYS A 19 -64.12 51.57 -0.61
C CYS A 19 -64.12 51.01 -2.05
N THR A 20 -65.14 51.29 -2.88
CA THR A 20 -65.17 50.86 -4.28
C THR A 20 -64.92 51.99 -5.30
N ALA A 21 -64.64 53.22 -4.83
CA ALA A 21 -64.34 54.36 -5.70
C ALA A 21 -62.83 54.64 -5.85
N LEU A 22 -61.96 53.84 -5.21
CA LEU A 22 -60.50 53.95 -5.32
C LEU A 22 -59.86 52.68 -5.91
N GLN A 23 -60.52 52.09 -6.91
CA GLN A 23 -59.94 51.09 -7.82
C GLN A 23 -60.55 51.30 -9.21
N ASN A 24 -60.34 52.50 -9.75
CA ASN A 24 -60.51 52.76 -11.18
C ASN A 24 -59.18 53.27 -11.75
N GLN A 25 -58.19 52.36 -11.77
CA GLN A 25 -57.09 52.42 -12.72
C GLN A 25 -56.61 50.99 -12.95
N GLY A 26 -57.13 50.35 -14.01
CA GLY A 26 -56.61 49.09 -14.52
C GLY A 26 -57.59 47.92 -14.49
N ASN A 27 -58.44 47.86 -15.52
CA ASN A 27 -58.85 46.66 -16.25
C ASN A 27 -59.55 45.47 -15.51
N SER A 28 -60.88 45.40 -15.74
CA SER A 28 -61.68 44.21 -16.12
C SER A 28 -61.39 42.86 -15.42
N SER A 29 -62.27 42.37 -14.53
CA SER A 29 -63.49 41.58 -14.84
C SER A 29 -63.24 40.15 -15.36
N GLY A 30 -63.22 39.19 -14.43
CA GLY A 30 -63.84 37.87 -14.53
C GLY A 30 -63.33 36.86 -15.56
N SER A 31 -62.38 36.00 -15.17
CA SER A 31 -62.29 34.60 -15.62
C SER A 31 -61.32 33.74 -14.76
N GLU A 32 -61.71 33.46 -13.52
CA GLU A 32 -60.82 32.85 -12.50
C GLU A 32 -60.23 31.45 -12.82
N PRO A 33 -60.76 30.58 -13.70
CA PRO A 33 -60.07 29.34 -14.10
C PRO A 33 -59.20 29.45 -15.37
N GLN A 34 -59.59 30.30 -16.32
CA GLN A 34 -58.97 30.33 -17.66
C GLN A 34 -57.75 31.26 -17.70
N GLU A 35 -57.75 32.32 -16.90
CA GLU A 35 -56.56 33.14 -16.68
C GLU A 35 -55.47 32.36 -15.92
N PHE A 36 -55.83 31.45 -15.02
CA PHE A 36 -54.86 30.64 -14.29
C PHE A 36 -54.13 29.63 -15.21
N GLU A 37 -54.85 28.97 -16.11
CA GLU A 37 -54.23 28.06 -17.10
C GLU A 37 -53.36 28.84 -18.10
N ASN A 38 -53.85 29.98 -18.61
CA ASN A 38 -53.08 30.83 -19.53
C ASN A 38 -51.85 31.46 -18.85
N THR A 39 -51.96 31.88 -17.58
CA THR A 39 -50.81 32.38 -16.80
C THR A 39 -49.83 31.24 -16.48
N LYS A 40 -50.31 30.01 -16.22
CA LYS A 40 -49.44 28.85 -16.02
C LYS A 40 -48.65 28.50 -17.28
N GLU A 41 -49.29 28.47 -18.45
CA GLU A 41 -48.59 28.26 -19.72
C GLU A 41 -47.59 29.38 -20.01
N MET A 42 -47.97 30.64 -19.77
CA MET A 42 -47.07 31.78 -19.91
C MET A 42 -45.85 31.68 -18.99
N VAL A 43 -46.01 31.27 -17.72
CA VAL A 43 -44.89 31.07 -16.79
C VAL A 43 -44.00 29.91 -17.24
N ILE A 44 -44.57 28.81 -17.72
CA ILE A 44 -43.80 27.68 -18.26
C ILE A 44 -43.00 28.10 -19.50
N ASP A 45 -43.58 28.92 -20.37
CA ASP A 45 -42.90 29.40 -21.57
C ASP A 45 -41.81 30.44 -21.25
N VAL A 46 -42.01 31.30 -20.25
CA VAL A 46 -40.96 32.19 -19.72
C VAL A 46 -39.80 31.38 -19.14
N LEU A 47 -40.08 30.32 -18.37
CA LEU A 47 -39.03 29.43 -17.83
C LEU A 47 -38.29 28.64 -18.91
N LYS A 48 -38.95 28.31 -20.02
CA LYS A 48 -38.33 27.61 -21.17
C LYS A 48 -37.56 28.55 -22.10
N THR A 49 -37.84 29.85 -22.05
CA THR A 49 -37.15 30.86 -22.85
C THR A 49 -35.69 30.97 -22.43
N GLU A 50 -34.82 31.37 -23.34
CA GLU A 50 -33.39 31.53 -23.09
C GLU A 50 -33.12 32.49 -21.92
N ASP A 51 -33.92 33.55 -21.76
CA ASP A 51 -33.85 34.48 -20.63
C ASP A 51 -34.21 33.81 -19.29
N GLY A 52 -35.18 32.87 -19.29
CA GLY A 52 -35.57 32.12 -18.10
C GLY A 52 -34.51 31.10 -17.67
N LYS A 53 -33.86 30.44 -18.65
CA LYS A 53 -32.72 29.56 -18.38
C LYS A 53 -31.51 30.35 -17.87
N ALA A 54 -31.21 31.50 -18.47
CA ALA A 54 -30.11 32.35 -18.05
C ALA A 54 -30.33 32.90 -16.62
N ALA A 55 -31.55 33.33 -16.30
CA ALA A 55 -31.90 33.76 -14.95
C ALA A 55 -31.82 32.62 -13.93
N LEU A 56 -32.22 31.39 -14.32
CA LEU A 56 -32.08 30.22 -13.46
C LEU A 56 -30.61 29.84 -13.25
N GLU A 57 -29.78 29.94 -14.30
CA GLU A 57 -28.34 29.71 -14.21
C GLU A 57 -27.66 30.73 -13.29
N GLU A 58 -28.04 32.00 -13.36
CA GLU A 58 -27.56 33.06 -12.46
C GLU A 58 -27.93 32.75 -11.00
N VAL A 59 -29.17 32.31 -10.76
CA VAL A 59 -29.64 31.94 -9.41
C VAL A 59 -28.99 30.66 -8.89
N LEU A 60 -28.72 29.67 -9.74
CA LEU A 60 -28.02 28.43 -9.36
C LEU A 60 -26.51 28.63 -9.13
N THR A 61 -25.95 29.73 -9.65
CA THR A 61 -24.56 30.13 -9.41
C THR A 61 -24.41 30.88 -8.08
N ASP A 62 -25.52 31.28 -7.45
CA ASP A 62 -25.51 31.85 -6.10
C ASP A 62 -25.17 30.76 -5.06
N GLU A 63 -24.16 31.02 -4.23
CA GLU A 63 -23.63 30.06 -3.24
C GLU A 63 -24.73 29.61 -2.26
N ASP A 64 -25.62 30.51 -1.84
CA ASP A 64 -26.69 30.22 -0.86
C ASP A 64 -27.73 29.25 -1.44
N VAL A 65 -28.00 29.37 -2.75
CA VAL A 65 -28.94 28.52 -3.48
C VAL A 65 -28.29 27.19 -3.81
N GLN A 66 -27.03 27.18 -4.24
CA GLN A 66 -26.27 25.98 -4.53
C GLN A 66 -26.16 25.10 -3.27
N GLU A 67 -25.86 25.68 -2.12
CA GLU A 67 -25.80 24.95 -0.84
C GLU A 67 -27.16 24.33 -0.51
N SER A 68 -28.24 25.10 -0.63
CA SER A 68 -29.61 24.64 -0.35
C SER A 68 -30.08 23.51 -1.27
N VAL A 69 -29.67 23.53 -2.55
CA VAL A 69 -30.00 22.50 -3.55
C VAL A 69 -29.13 21.25 -3.39
N LEU A 70 -27.85 21.41 -3.03
CA LEU A 70 -26.91 20.30 -2.83
C LEU A 70 -27.06 19.63 -1.45
N MET A 71 -27.80 20.20 -0.50
CA MET A 71 -28.00 19.62 0.83
C MET A 71 -28.97 18.43 0.89
N GLU A 72 -29.48 17.93 -0.24
CA GLU A 72 -30.24 16.67 -0.25
C GLU A 72 -29.29 15.49 0.03
N GLN A 73 -29.10 15.20 1.32
CA GLN A 73 -28.08 14.27 1.80
C GLN A 73 -28.20 12.87 1.22
N ASP A 74 -29.42 12.38 0.98
CA ASP A 74 -29.65 11.04 0.43
C ASP A 74 -29.14 10.96 -1.03
N PHE A 75 -29.44 11.97 -1.85
CA PHE A 75 -28.96 12.03 -3.23
C PHE A 75 -27.44 12.20 -3.31
N VAL A 76 -26.85 13.04 -2.45
CA VAL A 76 -25.39 13.22 -2.40
C VAL A 76 -24.70 11.95 -1.91
N GLN A 77 -25.22 11.30 -0.87
CA GLN A 77 -24.66 10.06 -0.35
C GLN A 77 -24.72 8.94 -1.38
N ASP A 78 -25.87 8.75 -2.04
CA ASP A 78 -26.05 7.73 -3.08
C ASP A 78 -25.15 8.01 -4.29
N THR A 79 -25.03 9.28 -4.68
CA THR A 79 -24.15 9.67 -5.80
C THR A 79 -22.69 9.46 -5.46
N VAL A 80 -22.25 9.84 -4.27
CA VAL A 80 -20.87 9.61 -3.81
C VAL A 80 -20.59 8.12 -3.70
N GLN A 81 -21.48 7.35 -3.06
CA GLN A 81 -21.32 5.90 -2.95
C GLN A 81 -21.24 5.25 -4.33
N THR A 82 -22.20 5.55 -5.21
CA THR A 82 -22.25 5.00 -6.57
C THR A 82 -21.01 5.38 -7.37
N THR A 83 -20.58 6.65 -7.30
CA THR A 83 -19.38 7.12 -8.00
C THR A 83 -18.14 6.41 -7.49
N LEU A 84 -17.96 6.29 -6.18
CA LEU A 84 -16.81 5.63 -5.57
C LEU A 84 -16.78 4.11 -5.80
N THR A 85 -17.93 3.45 -5.89
CA THR A 85 -18.02 2.00 -6.15
C THR A 85 -18.19 1.63 -7.62
N SER A 86 -18.28 2.62 -8.51
CA SER A 86 -18.36 2.38 -9.95
C SER A 86 -17.00 1.99 -10.52
N GLU A 87 -16.98 1.27 -11.63
CA GLU A 87 -15.74 0.93 -12.35
C GLU A 87 -14.96 2.19 -12.77
N ASP A 88 -15.67 3.25 -13.16
CA ASP A 88 -15.07 4.56 -13.50
C ASP A 88 -14.41 5.21 -12.28
N GLY A 89 -15.05 5.10 -11.10
CA GLY A 89 -14.50 5.52 -9.83
C GLY A 89 -13.24 4.75 -9.46
N GLU A 90 -13.26 3.42 -9.56
CA GLU A 90 -12.07 2.59 -9.32
C GLU A 90 -10.91 2.97 -10.25
N GLN A 91 -11.17 3.16 -11.55
CA GLN A 91 -10.16 3.60 -12.50
C GLN A 91 -9.61 4.99 -12.18
N TYR A 92 -10.48 5.94 -11.83
CA TYR A 92 -10.07 7.27 -11.40
C TYR A 92 -9.19 7.21 -10.14
N PHE A 93 -9.59 6.44 -9.13
CA PHE A 93 -8.80 6.26 -7.91
C PHE A 93 -7.47 5.57 -8.18
N GLN A 94 -7.42 4.58 -9.08
CA GLN A 94 -6.16 3.97 -9.51
C GLN A 94 -5.21 4.97 -10.17
N GLN A 95 -5.74 5.89 -10.99
CA GLN A 95 -4.93 6.95 -11.61
C GLN A 95 -4.45 7.98 -10.58
N VAL A 96 -5.33 8.39 -9.66
CA VAL A 96 -4.98 9.34 -8.59
C VAL A 96 -3.97 8.72 -7.62
N MET A 97 -4.11 7.44 -7.28
CA MET A 97 -3.13 6.69 -6.48
C MET A 97 -1.76 6.56 -7.15
N GLN A 98 -1.66 6.74 -8.46
CA GLN A 98 -0.37 6.76 -9.17
C GLN A 98 0.31 8.14 -9.13
N GLN A 99 -0.40 9.19 -8.70
CA GLN A 99 0.17 10.53 -8.63
C GLN A 99 1.13 10.66 -7.43
N PRO A 100 2.33 11.23 -7.62
CA PRO A 100 3.38 11.25 -6.59
C PRO A 100 2.97 12.03 -5.35
N ASP A 101 2.26 13.17 -5.50
CA ASP A 101 1.82 13.98 -4.36
C ASP A 101 0.77 13.24 -3.52
N PHE A 102 -0.16 12.54 -4.18
CA PHE A 102 -1.16 11.72 -3.51
C PHE A 102 -0.50 10.53 -2.79
N GLN A 103 0.41 9.81 -3.45
CA GLN A 103 1.18 8.72 -2.84
C GLN A 103 1.96 9.18 -1.62
N GLN A 104 2.64 10.33 -1.71
CA GLN A 104 3.43 10.84 -0.60
C GLN A 104 2.53 11.17 0.61
N ASN A 105 1.40 11.81 0.36
CA ASN A 105 0.48 12.18 1.44
C ASN A 105 -0.21 10.97 2.06
N VAL A 106 -0.62 9.99 1.26
CA VAL A 106 -1.18 8.72 1.75
C VAL A 106 -0.14 7.90 2.50
N ALA A 107 1.09 7.80 1.98
CA ALA A 107 2.18 7.11 2.67
C ALA A 107 2.49 7.76 4.02
N LYS A 108 2.54 9.10 4.08
CA LYS A 108 2.74 9.84 5.34
C LYS A 108 1.59 9.65 6.31
N SER A 109 0.35 9.71 5.85
CA SER A 109 -0.82 9.54 6.72
C SER A 109 -0.92 8.11 7.27
N MET A 110 -0.57 7.12 6.46
CA MET A 110 -0.58 5.71 6.85
C MET A 110 0.68 5.26 7.58
N GLN A 111 1.76 6.07 7.60
CA GLN A 111 3.06 5.65 8.11
C GLN A 111 3.00 5.09 9.53
N GLN A 112 2.33 5.80 10.45
CA GLN A 112 2.27 5.43 11.87
C GLN A 112 1.50 4.12 12.07
N GLU A 113 0.34 3.98 11.44
CA GLU A 113 -0.48 2.77 11.52
C GLU A 113 0.21 1.59 10.83
N ASN A 114 0.84 1.82 9.68
CA ASN A 114 1.60 0.79 8.96
C ASN A 114 2.80 0.30 9.79
N GLU A 115 3.50 1.20 10.48
CA GLU A 115 4.57 0.83 11.42
C GLU A 115 4.03 0.01 12.59
N ALA A 116 2.87 0.39 13.15
CA ALA A 116 2.23 -0.35 14.23
C ALA A 116 1.80 -1.75 13.78
N ILE A 117 1.22 -1.87 12.59
CA ILE A 117 0.85 -3.15 11.96
C ILE A 117 2.10 -4.00 11.76
N LEU A 118 3.16 -3.46 11.16
CA LEU A 118 4.40 -4.19 10.91
C LEU A 118 5.04 -4.69 12.22
N LYS A 119 5.08 -3.85 13.26
CA LYS A 119 5.58 -4.25 14.59
C LYS A 119 4.74 -5.35 15.23
N ARG A 120 3.43 -5.35 14.99
CA ARG A 120 2.53 -6.40 15.46
C ARG A 120 2.74 -7.69 14.67
N LEU A 121 2.82 -7.60 13.34
CA LEU A 121 3.07 -8.73 12.45
C LEU A 121 4.42 -9.39 12.76
N MET A 122 5.47 -8.64 13.07
CA MET A 122 6.75 -9.24 13.50
C MET A 122 6.64 -10.12 14.76
N LYS A 123 5.59 -9.98 15.56
CA LYS A 123 5.32 -10.82 16.74
C LYS A 123 4.33 -11.95 16.46
N ASP A 124 3.75 -11.96 15.26
CA ASP A 124 2.79 -12.96 14.84
C ASP A 124 3.53 -14.20 14.29
N PRO A 125 3.13 -15.42 14.68
CA PRO A 125 3.82 -16.64 14.26
C PRO A 125 3.74 -16.91 12.75
N GLU A 126 2.64 -16.55 12.09
CA GLU A 126 2.48 -16.77 10.64
C GLU A 126 3.41 -15.84 9.86
N TYR A 127 3.47 -14.57 10.26
CA TYR A 127 4.38 -13.62 9.64
C TYR A 127 5.86 -13.93 9.93
N GLN A 128 6.17 -14.43 11.14
CA GLN A 128 7.51 -14.94 11.44
C GLN A 128 7.89 -16.12 10.56
N GLN A 129 6.95 -17.03 10.27
CA GLN A 129 7.20 -18.14 9.36
C GLN A 129 7.50 -17.65 7.94
N MET A 130 6.70 -16.74 7.40
CA MET A 130 6.97 -16.13 6.10
C MET A 130 8.34 -15.42 6.08
N MET A 131 8.70 -14.73 7.17
CA MET A 131 10.01 -14.09 7.30
C MET A 131 11.15 -15.12 7.35
N MET A 132 10.96 -16.27 8.03
CA MET A 132 11.95 -17.35 8.04
C MET A 132 12.14 -17.97 6.66
N GLU A 133 11.08 -18.12 5.87
CA GLU A 133 11.17 -18.57 4.47
C GLU A 133 11.99 -17.59 3.63
N VAL A 134 11.78 -16.29 3.79
CA VAL A 134 12.59 -15.25 3.12
C VAL A 134 14.07 -15.31 3.55
N LEU A 135 14.34 -15.55 4.83
CA LEU A 135 15.72 -15.70 5.34
C LEU A 135 16.41 -16.99 4.86
N GLN A 136 15.63 -18.01 4.48
CA GLN A 136 16.13 -19.25 3.90
C GLN A 136 16.40 -19.14 2.39
N ASP A 137 16.16 -17.98 1.77
CA ASP A 137 16.47 -17.77 0.37
C ASP A 137 17.98 -17.99 0.09
N PRO A 138 18.37 -18.62 -1.04
CA PRO A 138 19.77 -18.86 -1.38
C PRO A 138 20.67 -17.62 -1.36
N GLU A 139 20.16 -16.43 -1.69
CA GLU A 139 20.94 -15.19 -1.63
C GLU A 139 21.27 -14.81 -0.19
N MET A 140 20.29 -14.93 0.72
CA MET A 140 20.48 -14.68 2.14
C MET A 140 21.41 -15.72 2.78
N GLN A 141 21.31 -16.98 2.37
CA GLN A 141 22.23 -18.02 2.81
C GLN A 141 23.68 -17.72 2.42
N GLN A 142 23.93 -17.20 1.22
CA GLN A 142 25.29 -16.85 0.78
C GLN A 142 25.91 -15.73 1.63
N GLU A 143 25.15 -14.67 1.92
CA GLU A 143 25.63 -13.61 2.81
C GLU A 143 25.82 -14.13 4.25
N HIS A 144 24.95 -15.02 4.75
CA HIS A 144 25.17 -15.70 6.03
C HIS A 144 26.47 -16.54 6.04
N VAL A 145 26.75 -17.31 5.00
CA VAL A 145 28.00 -18.09 4.89
C VAL A 145 29.23 -17.18 4.84
N LYS A 146 29.13 -16.02 4.20
CA LYS A 146 30.20 -15.03 4.16
C LYS A 146 30.45 -14.41 5.54
N LEU A 147 29.39 -14.18 6.33
CA LEU A 147 29.49 -13.77 7.73
C LEU A 147 30.16 -14.85 8.60
N LEU A 148 29.79 -16.13 8.43
CA LEU A 148 30.47 -17.24 9.11
C LEU A 148 31.94 -17.38 8.71
N LYS A 149 32.31 -16.94 7.50
CA LYS A 149 33.71 -16.92 7.05
C LYS A 149 34.46 -15.65 7.46
N SER A 150 33.80 -14.69 8.11
CA SER A 150 34.41 -13.45 8.57
C SER A 150 35.49 -13.70 9.62
N LYS A 151 36.44 -12.78 9.76
CA LYS A 151 37.53 -12.89 10.73
C LYS A 151 37.00 -13.01 12.17
N THR A 152 36.01 -12.20 12.52
CA THR A 152 35.38 -12.21 13.85
C THR A 152 34.78 -13.57 14.18
N PHE A 153 34.03 -14.18 13.24
CA PHE A 153 33.47 -15.51 13.50
C PHE A 153 34.54 -16.61 13.55
N ARG A 154 35.63 -16.48 12.77
CA ARG A 154 36.75 -17.42 12.85
C ARG A 154 37.48 -17.36 14.19
N GLU A 155 37.64 -16.18 14.79
CA GLU A 155 38.24 -16.01 16.12
C GLU A 155 37.38 -16.66 17.21
N GLU A 156 36.07 -16.44 17.18
CA GLU A 156 35.12 -17.10 18.08
C GLU A 156 35.10 -18.63 17.87
N MET A 157 35.12 -19.07 16.62
CA MET A 157 35.19 -20.50 16.27
C MET A 157 36.50 -21.12 16.74
N GLN A 158 37.63 -20.41 16.61
CA GLN A 158 38.92 -20.89 17.08
C GLN A 158 38.91 -21.05 18.61
N THR A 159 38.38 -20.07 19.34
CA THR A 159 38.21 -20.16 20.79
C THR A 159 37.32 -21.35 21.17
N ALA A 160 36.19 -21.54 20.50
CA ALA A 160 35.30 -22.67 20.76
C ALA A 160 35.95 -24.03 20.47
N ILE A 161 36.80 -24.10 19.43
CA ILE A 161 37.58 -25.29 19.12
C ILE A 161 38.64 -25.55 20.20
N GLU A 162 39.36 -24.52 20.65
CA GLU A 162 40.35 -24.62 21.73
C GLU A 162 39.68 -25.12 23.03
N GLU A 163 38.52 -24.56 23.40
CA GLU A 163 37.72 -25.04 24.54
C GLU A 163 37.23 -26.47 24.37
N ALA A 164 36.87 -26.88 23.15
CA ALA A 164 36.49 -28.26 22.85
C ALA A 164 37.67 -29.23 23.00
N PHE A 165 38.89 -28.83 22.60
CA PHE A 165 40.11 -29.62 22.82
C PHE A 165 40.52 -29.72 24.28
N ASP A 166 40.19 -28.72 25.09
CA ASP A 166 40.41 -28.74 26.54
C ASP A 166 39.35 -29.56 27.29
N ASN A 167 38.28 -29.98 26.61
CA ASN A 167 37.24 -30.82 27.22
C ASN A 167 37.78 -32.23 27.50
N PRO A 168 37.77 -32.70 28.76
CA PRO A 168 38.29 -34.03 29.12
C PRO A 168 37.64 -35.18 28.35
N ASN A 169 36.36 -35.07 27.99
CA ASN A 169 35.69 -36.11 27.20
C ASN A 169 36.22 -36.16 25.76
N PHE A 170 36.55 -35.00 25.19
CA PHE A 170 37.09 -34.93 23.83
C PHE A 170 38.54 -35.42 23.79
N GLN A 171 39.33 -35.07 24.81
CA GLN A 171 40.69 -35.59 24.98
C GLN A 171 40.69 -37.12 25.12
N GLN A 172 39.78 -37.67 25.93
CA GLN A 172 39.63 -39.13 26.06
C GLN A 172 39.23 -39.79 24.74
N GLN A 173 38.22 -39.27 24.04
CA GLN A 173 37.83 -39.80 22.73
C GLN A 173 38.98 -39.74 21.70
N LEU A 174 39.77 -38.67 21.73
CA LEU A 174 40.93 -38.54 20.87
C LEU A 174 42.04 -39.53 21.23
N SER A 175 42.28 -39.75 22.53
CA SER A 175 43.21 -40.78 23.02
C SER A 175 42.75 -42.19 22.64
N ASP A 176 41.48 -42.52 22.86
CA ASP A 176 40.88 -43.81 22.51
C ASP A 176 41.00 -44.08 21.00
N LEU A 177 40.73 -43.06 20.16
CA LEU A 177 40.88 -43.15 18.71
C LEU A 177 42.35 -43.34 18.28
N MET A 178 43.30 -42.68 18.93
CA MET A 178 44.73 -42.87 18.67
C MET A 178 45.19 -44.28 19.06
N GLU A 179 44.71 -44.80 20.19
CA GLU A 179 45.00 -46.17 20.63
C GLU A 179 44.39 -47.20 19.67
N GLU A 180 43.16 -46.98 19.19
CA GLU A 180 42.51 -47.85 18.20
C GLU A 180 43.25 -47.81 16.85
N GLN A 181 43.68 -46.64 16.38
CA GLN A 181 44.52 -46.49 15.18
C GLN A 181 45.90 -47.16 15.34
N GLN A 182 46.52 -47.10 16.52
CA GLN A 182 47.76 -47.82 16.78
C GLN A 182 47.55 -49.33 16.84
N GLN A 183 46.40 -49.81 17.34
CA GLN A 183 46.06 -51.22 17.33
C GLN A 183 45.70 -51.74 15.92
N GLN A 184 45.10 -50.89 15.07
CA GLN A 184 44.76 -51.23 13.68
C GLN A 184 45.92 -50.99 12.69
N GLY A 185 46.82 -50.05 12.97
CA GLY A 185 47.96 -49.68 12.10
C GLY A 185 49.33 -50.15 12.58
N GLY A 186 49.46 -50.63 13.81
CA GLY A 186 50.72 -51.14 14.40
C GLY A 186 51.09 -52.57 14.01
N GLY A 187 50.41 -53.16 13.01
CA GLY A 187 50.67 -54.52 12.54
C GLY A 187 51.84 -54.67 11.57
N GLU A 188 52.34 -53.59 10.96
CA GLU A 188 53.42 -53.69 9.96
C GLU A 188 54.35 -52.47 10.00
N SER A 189 55.23 -52.39 11.00
CA SER A 189 56.51 -51.65 10.89
C SER A 189 57.37 -51.85 12.14
N GLN A 190 58.06 -52.99 12.26
CA GLN A 190 59.47 -53.10 12.69
C GLN A 190 59.85 -54.56 12.98
N GLU A 191 60.65 -55.16 12.08
CA GLU A 191 61.90 -55.88 12.38
C GLU A 191 62.32 -56.79 11.20
N GLU A 192 63.25 -56.31 10.38
CA GLU A 192 64.37 -57.12 9.85
C GLU A 192 65.53 -56.14 9.60
N SER A 193 66.57 -56.13 10.43
CA SER A 193 67.68 -57.08 10.54
C SER A 193 68.92 -56.49 9.85
N SER A 194 69.90 -56.19 10.68
CA SER A 194 71.26 -55.81 10.32
C SER A 194 72.06 -57.00 9.79
N GLY A 195 72.67 -56.88 8.61
CA GLY A 195 73.70 -57.80 8.12
C GLY A 195 74.35 -57.32 6.83
N SER A 196 75.60 -56.84 6.93
CA SER A 196 76.49 -56.61 5.78
C SER A 196 76.86 -57.91 5.07
N ASP A 197 76.87 -57.94 3.73
CA ASP A 197 78.08 -58.21 2.92
C ASP A 197 77.82 -58.00 1.40
N ASP A 198 78.72 -57.23 0.81
CA ASP A 198 79.27 -57.24 -0.55
C ASP A 198 78.56 -57.99 -1.71
N SER A 199 78.29 -57.26 -2.81
CA SER A 199 78.66 -57.66 -4.20
C SER A 199 78.24 -56.59 -5.23
N GLN A 200 79.25 -55.88 -5.73
CA GLN A 200 79.50 -55.40 -7.11
C GLN A 200 78.37 -55.16 -8.14
N GLU A 201 78.53 -54.00 -8.80
CA GLU A 201 78.40 -53.71 -10.25
C GLU A 201 77.23 -54.33 -11.04
N ASP A 202 76.38 -53.50 -11.65
CA ASP A 202 76.64 -53.03 -13.02
C ASP A 202 75.61 -51.96 -13.44
N SER A 203 76.11 -51.09 -14.30
CA SER A 203 75.53 -50.02 -15.08
C SER A 203 74.17 -50.30 -15.74
N SER A 204 73.38 -49.23 -15.91
CA SER A 204 72.79 -48.85 -17.21
C SER A 204 72.06 -47.50 -17.09
N GLN A 205 72.61 -46.50 -17.79
CA GLN A 205 71.92 -45.30 -18.23
C GLN A 205 70.65 -45.67 -19.01
N GLU A 206 69.60 -44.86 -18.90
CA GLU A 206 69.03 -44.23 -20.10
C GLU A 206 68.22 -42.99 -19.74
N ASP A 207 68.68 -41.87 -20.30
CA ASP A 207 68.00 -40.60 -20.46
C ASP A 207 66.65 -40.76 -21.18
N SER A 208 65.67 -39.97 -20.78
CA SER A 208 64.81 -39.29 -21.75
C SER A 208 64.19 -38.04 -21.14
N GLU A 209 64.89 -36.93 -21.35
CA GLU A 209 64.24 -35.64 -21.50
C GLU A 209 63.35 -35.69 -22.76
N SER A 210 62.08 -35.29 -22.62
CA SER A 210 61.33 -34.73 -23.75
C SER A 210 60.57 -33.51 -23.26
N SER A 211 61.04 -32.40 -23.80
CA SER A 211 60.50 -31.06 -23.75
C SER A 211 59.13 -30.93 -24.42
N GLY A 212 58.35 -29.96 -23.93
CA GLY A 212 57.81 -28.87 -24.76
C GLY A 212 56.55 -29.11 -25.59
N SER A 213 55.43 -28.54 -25.11
CA SER A 213 54.51 -27.65 -25.86
C SER A 213 53.37 -27.27 -24.90
N GLY A 214 52.98 -26.01 -24.70
CA GLY A 214 53.02 -24.89 -25.61
C GLY A 214 51.64 -24.70 -26.25
N ASP A 215 50.91 -23.73 -25.70
CA ASP A 215 49.89 -22.90 -26.37
C ASP A 215 48.51 -23.51 -26.72
N ASN A 216 47.46 -22.84 -26.22
CA ASN A 216 46.34 -22.22 -26.95
C ASN A 216 45.20 -21.97 -25.90
N GLY A 217 44.66 -20.79 -25.64
CA GLY A 217 44.40 -19.67 -26.54
C GLY A 217 42.91 -19.61 -26.89
N GLY A 218 42.13 -18.85 -26.10
CA GLY A 218 41.09 -17.93 -26.61
C GLY A 218 39.67 -18.41 -26.95
N GLY A 219 38.70 -17.54 -26.62
CA GLY A 219 37.33 -17.47 -27.15
C GLY A 219 36.26 -17.73 -26.08
N GLY A 220 35.39 -16.81 -25.69
CA GLY A 220 34.77 -15.72 -26.44
C GLY A 220 33.26 -15.96 -26.44
N GLY A 221 32.53 -15.15 -25.69
CA GLY A 221 31.06 -15.17 -25.52
C GLY A 221 30.67 -14.19 -24.43
#